data_AF-A0A1H9VP84-F1
#
_entry.id   AF-A0A1H9VP84-F1
#
_cell.length_a   1.000
_cell.length_b   1.000
_cell.length_c   1.000
_cell.angle_alpha   90.00
_cell.angle_beta   90.00
_cell.angle_gamma   90.00
#
_symmetry.space_group_name_H-M   'P 1'
#
loop_
_entity.id
_entity.type
_entity.pdbx_description
1 polymer ?
#
loop_
_entity_poly.entity_id
_entity_poly.type
_entity_poly.pdbx_seq_one_letter_code
_entity_poly.pdbx_strand_id
1 'polypeptide(L)'
;MTTENKTLRGSSFLLETATPEDIFTPEDFTDEHEMIAKTTEDFVKEKVVPEIEYIEQHEFDRSVRLMKQAGELGLLGADVPEEYGGIGLDKISSTLITEKFALGGSFSLTHGAHVGIGTLPIVYFGTKEQKKQYLPDLATGEKIAAYALTEPSSGSDALGAKATAKLNDAGTHYILNGEKQWITNAGFADVFVVYAKVDGEQFSAFIVERGHEGVSVGPEEKKMGIKGSSTRTLLLQDAKVPQENVLGEIGKGHVIAFNILNLGRFKLGVGCIGGAKRAIELSAKYANERKQFKTPIAQFTIIQKKLAEMAAKTYAMESTIYRTAGSIEEAFGSLSEDEQQDGKAVGKAISEYAVECSLNKFFGSEVLDFVVDEAVQIHGGYGFMTEYEVENMYRNSRINRIFEGTNEVNRMLVPATIMRKAMKGELPLLEKANGLQEELMMMMPEEVGDETLEQEKYLLQNAKKIFLMIAGTAAQKYGEDLQKEQEMLANVADLVNEVFNIESMILRTEKAMQKNGEEKEQQKLLMTQIYSQEAFNHIESIARESLVTLEDGDNLRTMLSILKKLTRHTPLDLIQKKRELAEKIIEEEKYVL
;
A
#
# COMPACT_ATOMS: atom_id res chain seq x y z
N MET A 1 -3.24 14.92 -31.26
CA MET A 1 -3.98 15.75 -30.30
C MET A 1 -3.99 14.94 -29.03
N THR A 2 -3.07 15.25 -28.12
CA THR A 2 -3.02 14.66 -26.78
C THR A 2 -4.32 15.04 -26.08
N THR A 3 -5.17 14.06 -25.80
CA THR A 3 -6.23 14.20 -24.80
C THR A 3 -5.54 14.63 -23.52
N GLU A 4 -5.79 15.85 -23.06
CA GLU A 4 -5.46 16.24 -21.68
C GLU A 4 -6.22 15.26 -20.78
N ASN A 5 -5.50 14.28 -20.22
CA ASN A 5 -6.08 13.38 -19.23
C ASN A 5 -6.58 14.23 -18.06
N LYS A 6 -7.81 13.95 -17.62
CA LYS A 6 -8.42 14.67 -16.51
C LYS A 6 -7.74 14.19 -15.22
N THR A 7 -6.92 15.04 -14.59
CA THR A 7 -6.31 14.72 -13.29
C THR A 7 -7.36 14.42 -12.25
N LEU A 8 -7.45 13.15 -11.82
CA LEU A 8 -8.39 12.71 -10.81
C LEU A 8 -7.90 13.16 -9.43
N ARG A 9 -8.75 13.92 -8.73
CA ARG A 9 -8.49 14.32 -7.34
C ARG A 9 -8.61 13.12 -6.40
N GLY A 10 -7.83 13.10 -5.33
CA GLY A 10 -7.89 12.02 -4.36
C GLY A 10 -9.26 11.97 -3.68
N SER A 11 -9.81 10.76 -3.53
CA SER A 11 -11.15 10.44 -3.05
C SER A 11 -12.31 10.86 -3.97
N SER A 12 -12.05 11.43 -5.15
CA SER A 12 -13.13 11.81 -6.08
C SER A 12 -13.90 10.61 -6.63
N PHE A 13 -13.27 9.43 -6.67
CA PHE A 13 -13.87 8.17 -7.12
C PHE A 13 -15.17 7.81 -6.39
N LEU A 14 -15.38 8.34 -5.18
CA LEU A 14 -16.61 8.12 -4.42
C LEU A 14 -17.83 8.83 -5.01
N LEU A 15 -17.61 9.93 -5.73
CA LEU A 15 -18.66 10.85 -6.19
C LEU A 15 -18.68 11.05 -7.71
N GLU A 16 -17.53 10.91 -8.35
CA GLU A 16 -17.34 11.05 -9.78
C GLU A 16 -17.21 9.68 -10.44
N THR A 17 -17.58 9.61 -11.72
CA THR A 17 -17.32 8.44 -12.56
C THR A 17 -16.05 8.71 -13.35
N ALA A 18 -15.03 7.89 -13.14
CA ALA A 18 -13.82 7.87 -13.97
C ALA A 18 -14.05 6.99 -15.21
N THR A 19 -13.29 7.24 -16.28
CA THR A 19 -13.25 6.39 -17.48
C THR A 19 -11.95 5.58 -17.53
N PRO A 20 -11.86 4.56 -18.40
CA PRO A 20 -10.65 3.76 -18.57
C PRO A 20 -9.39 4.59 -18.91
N GLU A 21 -9.55 5.72 -19.60
CA GLU A 21 -8.47 6.64 -19.97
C GLU A 21 -7.95 7.48 -18.79
N ASP A 22 -8.77 7.67 -17.75
CA ASP A 22 -8.42 8.47 -16.58
C ASP A 22 -7.50 7.72 -15.59
N ILE A 23 -7.26 6.43 -15.78
CA ILE A 23 -6.46 5.61 -14.86
C ILE A 23 -5.25 4.98 -15.56
N PHE A 24 -4.18 4.81 -14.79
CA PHE A 24 -3.02 4.01 -15.18
C PHE A 24 -3.25 2.54 -14.82
N THR A 25 -2.90 1.63 -15.71
CA THR A 25 -2.95 0.18 -15.48
C THR A 25 -1.64 -0.50 -15.89
N PRO A 26 -1.34 -1.72 -15.41
CA PRO A 26 -0.18 -2.48 -15.87
C PRO A 26 -0.10 -2.67 -17.39
N GLU A 27 -1.23 -2.66 -18.09
CA GLU A 27 -1.28 -2.76 -19.55
C GLU A 27 -0.77 -1.48 -20.27
N ASP A 28 -0.50 -0.41 -19.52
CA ASP A 28 0.10 0.85 -19.99
C ASP A 28 1.62 0.93 -19.77
N PHE A 29 2.26 -0.11 -19.20
CA PHE A 29 3.71 -0.12 -19.03
C PHE A 29 4.43 0.09 -20.36
N THR A 30 5.48 0.90 -20.32
CA THR A 30 6.37 1.15 -21.45
C THR A 30 7.44 0.07 -21.54
N ASP A 31 8.16 0.01 -22.67
CA ASP A 31 9.31 -0.89 -22.82
C ASP A 31 10.40 -0.61 -21.76
N GLU A 32 10.54 0.64 -21.31
CA GLU A 32 11.47 1.03 -20.24
C GLU A 32 11.02 0.51 -18.87
N HIS A 33 9.71 0.58 -18.59
CA HIS A 33 9.10 -0.03 -17.40
C HIS A 33 9.33 -1.55 -17.36
N GLU A 34 9.09 -2.24 -18.47
CA GLU A 34 9.31 -3.68 -18.57
C GLU A 34 10.80 -4.05 -18.44
N MET A 35 11.69 -3.23 -19.00
CA MET A 35 13.14 -3.44 -18.92
C MET A 35 13.65 -3.31 -17.47
N ILE A 36 13.22 -2.28 -16.72
CA ILE A 36 13.65 -2.11 -15.33
C ILE A 36 13.04 -3.17 -14.41
N ALA A 37 11.80 -3.58 -14.67
CA ALA A 37 11.16 -4.69 -13.98
C ALA A 37 11.93 -6.00 -14.21
N LYS A 38 12.29 -6.30 -15.46
CA LYS A 38 13.10 -7.47 -15.80
C LYS A 38 14.49 -7.43 -15.17
N THR A 39 15.18 -6.29 -15.23
CA THR A 39 16.51 -6.11 -14.63
C THR A 39 16.47 -6.39 -13.13
N THR A 40 15.44 -5.88 -12.45
CA THR A 40 15.24 -6.11 -11.02
C THR A 40 14.92 -7.58 -10.73
N GLU A 41 14.04 -8.20 -11.52
CA GLU A 41 13.67 -9.61 -11.35
C GLU A 41 14.87 -10.54 -11.52
N ASP A 42 15.68 -10.32 -12.57
CA ASP A 42 16.88 -11.10 -12.84
C ASP A 42 17.90 -10.91 -11.69
N PHE A 43 18.11 -9.68 -11.21
CA PHE A 43 18.97 -9.43 -10.05
C PHE A 43 18.48 -10.18 -8.80
N VAL A 44 17.20 -10.10 -8.48
CA VAL A 44 16.64 -10.74 -7.29
C VAL A 44 16.74 -12.26 -7.41
N LYS A 45 16.36 -12.85 -8.55
CA LYS A 45 16.42 -14.31 -8.75
C LYS A 45 17.84 -14.86 -8.78
N GLU A 46 18.78 -14.17 -9.42
CA GLU A 46 20.14 -14.68 -9.63
C GLU A 46 21.11 -14.33 -8.50
N LYS A 47 20.89 -13.21 -7.79
CA LYS A 47 21.81 -12.72 -6.75
C LYS A 47 21.23 -12.83 -5.35
N VAL A 48 19.98 -12.42 -5.15
CA VAL A 48 19.38 -12.35 -3.81
C VAL A 48 18.85 -13.72 -3.36
N VAL A 49 18.02 -14.38 -4.17
CA VAL A 49 17.36 -15.66 -3.82
C VAL A 49 18.35 -16.74 -3.35
N PRO A 50 19.52 -16.94 -4.00
CA PRO A 50 20.51 -17.92 -3.54
C PRO A 50 21.11 -17.61 -2.15
N GLU A 51 20.94 -16.40 -1.64
CA GLU A 51 21.52 -15.94 -0.37
C GLU A 51 20.49 -15.77 0.75
N ILE A 52 19.20 -15.92 0.47
CA ILE A 52 18.11 -15.68 1.44
C ILE A 52 18.31 -16.51 2.72
N GLU A 53 18.71 -17.79 2.62
CA GLU A 53 18.89 -18.64 3.81
C GLU A 53 19.96 -18.09 4.77
N TYR A 54 21.07 -17.56 4.24
CA TYR A 54 22.13 -16.94 5.04
C TYR A 54 21.69 -15.58 5.59
N ILE A 55 20.95 -14.81 4.80
CA ILE A 55 20.37 -13.52 5.22
C ILE A 55 19.39 -13.75 6.38
N GLU A 56 18.54 -14.78 6.32
CA GLU A 56 17.64 -15.18 7.42
C GLU A 56 18.39 -15.57 8.71
N GLN A 57 19.66 -15.96 8.60
CA GLN A 57 20.56 -16.24 9.72
C GLN A 57 21.36 -15.02 10.20
N HIS A 58 21.02 -13.82 9.71
CA HIS A 58 21.63 -12.53 10.07
C HIS A 58 23.08 -12.35 9.57
N GLU A 59 23.48 -13.01 8.47
CA GLU A 59 24.75 -12.72 7.78
C GLU A 59 24.67 -11.39 6.99
N PHE A 60 24.50 -10.27 7.69
CA PHE A 60 24.19 -8.96 7.08
C PHE A 60 25.25 -8.40 6.15
N ASP A 61 26.50 -8.87 6.20
CA ASP A 61 27.53 -8.49 5.23
C ASP A 61 27.10 -8.84 3.79
N ARG A 62 26.29 -9.89 3.63
CA ARG A 62 25.66 -10.25 2.35
C ARG A 62 24.62 -9.23 1.94
N SER A 63 23.75 -8.81 2.86
CA SER A 63 22.76 -7.77 2.60
C SER A 63 23.43 -6.46 2.16
N VAL A 64 24.50 -6.04 2.82
CA VAL A 64 25.27 -4.85 2.44
C VAL A 64 25.88 -5.01 1.04
N ARG A 65 26.50 -6.16 0.74
CA ARG A 65 27.03 -6.42 -0.60
C ARG A 65 25.94 -6.39 -1.67
N LEU A 66 24.80 -7.01 -1.43
CA LEU A 66 23.67 -7.04 -2.36
C LEU A 66 23.07 -5.65 -2.56
N MET A 67 23.00 -4.82 -1.53
CA MET A 67 22.58 -3.42 -1.67
C MET A 67 23.53 -2.65 -2.59
N LYS A 68 24.85 -2.79 -2.42
CA LYS A 68 25.83 -2.17 -3.32
C LYS A 68 25.67 -2.64 -4.77
N GLN A 69 25.51 -3.95 -4.99
CA GLN A 69 25.26 -4.49 -6.33
C GLN A 69 23.94 -3.99 -6.93
N ALA A 70 22.89 -3.82 -6.12
CA ALA A 70 21.64 -3.20 -6.56
C ALA A 70 21.84 -1.72 -6.95
N GLY A 71 22.69 -1.00 -6.21
CA GLY A 71 23.08 0.37 -6.50
C GLY A 71 23.87 0.52 -7.81
N GLU A 72 24.78 -0.41 -8.11
CA GLU A 72 25.50 -0.48 -9.40
C GLU A 72 24.54 -0.63 -10.60
N LEU A 73 23.37 -1.22 -10.39
CA LEU A 73 22.30 -1.37 -11.38
C LEU A 73 21.30 -0.19 -11.36
N GLY A 74 21.50 0.81 -10.51
CA GLY A 74 20.60 1.96 -10.36
C GLY A 74 19.34 1.69 -9.52
N LEU A 75 19.18 0.50 -8.96
CA LEU A 75 17.95 0.06 -8.27
C LEU A 75 17.73 0.72 -6.89
N LEU A 76 18.73 1.47 -6.40
CA LEU A 76 18.64 2.27 -5.17
C LEU A 76 18.43 3.77 -5.44
N GLY A 77 18.72 4.22 -6.66
CA GLY A 77 18.68 5.63 -7.07
C GLY A 77 17.46 6.02 -7.89
N ALA A 78 16.47 5.12 -8.06
CA ALA A 78 15.30 5.35 -8.92
C ALA A 78 14.54 6.63 -8.58
N ASP A 79 14.25 6.86 -7.29
CA ASP A 79 13.54 8.05 -6.81
C ASP A 79 14.48 9.23 -6.47
N VAL A 80 15.78 9.10 -6.71
CA VAL A 80 16.76 10.16 -6.47
C VAL A 80 16.98 10.94 -7.77
N PRO A 81 16.84 12.28 -7.78
CA PRO A 81 17.08 13.08 -8.98
C PRO A 81 18.52 12.92 -9.51
N GLU A 82 18.69 12.99 -10.83
CA GLU A 82 20.00 12.87 -11.50
C GLU A 82 21.02 13.90 -11.00
N GLU A 83 20.59 15.14 -10.71
CA GLU A 83 21.46 16.20 -10.19
C GLU A 83 22.11 15.85 -8.82
N TYR A 84 21.57 14.83 -8.14
CA TYR A 84 22.09 14.31 -6.87
C TYR A 84 22.63 12.88 -6.98
N GLY A 85 22.95 12.42 -8.20
CA GLY A 85 23.62 11.13 -8.43
C GLY A 85 22.69 9.92 -8.50
N GLY A 86 21.37 10.13 -8.54
CA GLY A 86 20.40 9.09 -8.85
C GLY A 86 20.16 8.93 -10.35
N ILE A 87 19.10 8.19 -10.70
CA ILE A 87 18.67 7.96 -12.08
C ILE A 87 17.33 8.63 -12.42
N GLY A 88 16.66 9.26 -11.45
CA GLY A 88 15.50 10.12 -11.69
C GLY A 88 14.33 9.48 -12.45
N LEU A 89 14.05 8.19 -12.23
CA LEU A 89 12.96 7.50 -12.92
C LEU A 89 11.58 7.93 -12.40
N ASP A 90 10.58 7.67 -13.23
CA ASP A 90 9.18 7.87 -12.86
C ASP A 90 8.74 6.94 -11.69
N LYS A 91 7.61 7.27 -11.08
CA LYS A 91 7.07 6.53 -9.94
C LYS A 91 6.59 5.13 -10.34
N ILE A 92 6.25 4.93 -11.61
CA ILE A 92 5.89 3.60 -12.13
C ILE A 92 7.10 2.67 -12.11
N SER A 93 8.27 3.16 -12.52
CA SER A 93 9.53 2.41 -12.49
C SER A 93 9.93 2.04 -11.07
N SER A 94 9.87 2.99 -10.11
CA SER A 94 10.22 2.68 -8.72
C SER A 94 9.18 1.76 -8.04
N THR A 95 7.94 1.79 -8.49
CA THR A 95 6.89 0.82 -8.12
C THR A 95 7.24 -0.58 -8.63
N LEU A 96 7.60 -0.73 -9.91
CA LEU A 96 8.00 -2.03 -10.47
C LEU A 96 9.25 -2.60 -9.81
N ILE A 97 10.25 -1.77 -9.50
CA ILE A 97 11.42 -2.19 -8.72
C ILE A 97 10.95 -2.78 -7.38
N THR A 98 10.10 -2.06 -6.65
CA THR A 98 9.56 -2.51 -5.35
C THR A 98 8.81 -3.83 -5.46
N GLU A 99 7.95 -4.00 -6.48
CA GLU A 99 7.21 -5.24 -6.71
C GLU A 99 8.15 -6.43 -6.93
N LYS A 100 9.19 -6.26 -7.77
CA LYS A 100 10.13 -7.34 -8.10
C LYS A 100 11.06 -7.67 -6.94
N PHE A 101 11.41 -6.69 -6.10
CA PHE A 101 12.15 -6.94 -4.86
C PHE A 101 11.39 -7.82 -3.87
N ALA A 102 10.06 -7.89 -3.92
CA ALA A 102 9.27 -8.73 -3.01
C ALA A 102 9.64 -10.23 -3.07
N LEU A 103 10.19 -10.70 -4.20
CA LEU A 103 10.72 -12.06 -4.36
C LEU A 103 11.96 -12.32 -3.47
N GLY A 104 12.63 -11.27 -2.98
CA GLY A 104 13.80 -11.34 -2.12
C GLY A 104 13.48 -11.64 -0.64
N GLY A 105 12.23 -11.96 -0.29
CA GLY A 105 11.82 -12.26 1.08
C GLY A 105 12.17 -11.11 2.03
N SER A 106 12.90 -11.39 3.10
CA SER A 106 13.31 -10.38 4.10
C SER A 106 14.18 -9.27 3.53
N PHE A 107 14.96 -9.53 2.47
CA PHE A 107 15.81 -8.53 1.84
C PHE A 107 15.00 -7.42 1.15
N SER A 108 13.76 -7.71 0.74
CA SER A 108 12.85 -6.71 0.17
C SER A 108 12.59 -5.55 1.14
N LEU A 109 12.48 -5.84 2.45
CA LEU A 109 12.27 -4.83 3.47
C LEU A 109 13.54 -4.00 3.70
N THR A 110 14.73 -4.61 3.59
CA THR A 110 16.01 -3.87 3.65
C THR A 110 16.11 -2.84 2.52
N HIS A 111 15.80 -3.26 1.29
CA HIS A 111 15.72 -2.37 0.13
C HIS A 111 14.66 -1.28 0.35
N GLY A 112 13.42 -1.67 0.61
CA GLY A 112 12.28 -0.74 0.73
C GLY A 112 12.46 0.29 1.85
N ALA A 113 13.03 -0.10 2.99
CA ALA A 113 13.32 0.84 4.08
C ALA A 113 14.37 1.88 3.67
N HIS A 114 15.37 1.49 2.89
CA HIS A 114 16.38 2.41 2.39
C HIS A 114 15.82 3.34 1.31
N VAL A 115 15.29 2.81 0.20
CA VAL A 115 14.82 3.63 -0.93
C VAL A 115 13.51 4.38 -0.66
N GLY A 116 12.76 3.97 0.36
CA GLY A 116 11.54 4.59 0.81
C GLY A 116 11.79 5.51 1.99
N ILE A 117 11.39 5.06 3.18
CA ILE A 117 11.35 5.87 4.40
C ILE A 117 12.73 6.42 4.83
N GLY A 118 13.83 5.78 4.46
CA GLY A 118 15.20 6.23 4.79
C GLY A 118 15.70 7.38 3.90
N THR A 119 15.53 7.27 2.57
CA THR A 119 16.09 8.23 1.60
C THR A 119 15.10 9.33 1.22
N LEU A 120 13.81 9.02 1.05
CA LEU A 120 12.80 9.98 0.59
C LEU A 120 12.61 11.22 1.49
N PRO A 121 12.79 11.17 2.83
CA PRO A 121 12.76 12.38 3.64
C PRO A 121 13.79 13.42 3.18
N ILE A 122 14.99 12.98 2.79
CA ILE A 122 16.07 13.85 2.31
C ILE A 122 15.78 14.32 0.88
N VAL A 123 15.26 13.44 0.01
CA VAL A 123 14.88 13.80 -1.36
C VAL A 123 13.85 14.93 -1.37
N TYR A 124 12.80 14.83 -0.55
CA TYR A 124 11.67 15.76 -0.60
C TYR A 124 11.78 16.94 0.36
N PHE A 125 12.46 16.79 1.50
CA PHE A 125 12.50 17.82 2.54
C PHE A 125 13.91 18.28 2.92
N GLY A 126 14.94 17.72 2.27
CA GLY A 126 16.32 18.14 2.47
C GLY A 126 16.60 19.51 1.86
N THR A 127 17.51 20.26 2.48
CA THR A 127 18.09 21.44 1.82
C THR A 127 18.99 21.02 0.66
N LYS A 128 19.36 21.96 -0.22
CA LYS A 128 20.27 21.67 -1.34
C LYS A 128 21.61 21.11 -0.86
N GLU A 129 22.11 21.60 0.27
CA GLU A 129 23.37 21.17 0.88
C GLU A 129 23.24 19.74 1.43
N GLN A 130 22.15 19.44 2.15
CA GLN A 130 21.87 18.09 2.64
C GLN A 130 21.71 17.10 1.47
N LYS A 131 20.93 17.46 0.44
CA LYS A 131 20.75 16.61 -0.75
C LYS A 131 22.09 16.27 -1.41
N LYS A 132 22.94 17.28 -1.65
CA LYS A 132 24.29 17.07 -2.22
C LYS A 132 25.20 16.23 -1.34
N GLN A 133 25.08 16.33 -0.02
CA GLN A 133 25.93 15.61 0.93
C GLN A 133 25.55 14.13 1.04
N TYR A 134 24.24 13.81 1.05
CA TYR A 134 23.78 12.46 1.38
C TYR A 134 23.32 11.64 0.17
N LEU A 135 22.58 12.25 -0.76
CA LEU A 135 21.89 11.49 -1.81
C LEU A 135 22.81 10.72 -2.77
N PRO A 136 24.02 11.21 -3.17
CA PRO A 136 24.89 10.44 -4.06
C PRO A 136 25.31 9.09 -3.47
N ASP A 137 25.67 9.06 -2.19
CA ASP A 137 26.08 7.83 -1.51
C ASP A 137 24.87 6.91 -1.23
N LEU A 138 23.69 7.50 -0.97
CA LEU A 138 22.46 6.74 -0.78
C LEU A 138 21.97 6.11 -2.09
N ALA A 139 22.04 6.84 -3.20
CA ALA A 139 21.59 6.35 -4.51
C ALA A 139 22.42 5.17 -5.04
N THR A 140 23.67 5.05 -4.59
CA THR A 140 24.60 3.99 -4.99
C THR A 140 24.73 2.86 -3.96
N GLY A 141 24.17 3.03 -2.76
CA GLY A 141 24.33 2.09 -1.66
C GLY A 141 25.70 2.11 -0.99
N GLU A 142 26.54 3.12 -1.29
CA GLU A 142 27.77 3.36 -0.53
C GLU A 142 27.47 3.73 0.94
N LYS A 143 26.36 4.45 1.15
CA LYS A 143 25.71 4.59 2.45
C LYS A 143 24.32 3.96 2.42
N ILE A 144 23.93 3.34 3.53
CA ILE A 144 22.58 2.77 3.70
C ILE A 144 21.79 3.63 4.70
N ALA A 145 20.52 3.86 4.38
CA ALA A 145 19.61 4.68 5.18
C ALA A 145 18.66 3.83 6.05
N ALA A 146 18.26 4.42 7.17
CA ALA A 146 17.23 3.92 8.07
C ALA A 146 16.33 5.07 8.56
N TYR A 147 15.15 4.72 9.04
CA TYR A 147 14.14 5.67 9.52
C TYR A 147 13.78 5.37 10.97
N ALA A 148 13.87 6.37 11.83
CA ALA A 148 13.81 6.22 13.28
C ALA A 148 12.76 7.15 13.91
N LEU A 149 11.51 6.71 13.85
CA LEU A 149 10.33 7.41 14.37
C LEU A 149 9.82 6.78 15.68
N THR A 150 9.56 5.47 15.65
CA THR A 150 8.92 4.71 16.74
C THR A 150 9.77 4.67 18.01
N GLU A 151 9.12 4.64 19.16
CA GLU A 151 9.74 4.46 20.49
C GLU A 151 8.92 3.44 21.29
N PRO A 152 9.46 2.89 22.40
CA PRO A 152 8.72 1.96 23.25
C PRO A 152 7.36 2.52 23.71
N SER A 153 7.25 3.84 23.92
CA SER A 153 6.02 4.50 24.36
C SER A 153 5.16 5.09 23.23
N SER A 154 5.61 5.06 21.97
CA SER A 154 4.95 5.74 20.85
C SER A 154 5.11 4.96 19.54
N GLY A 155 4.08 4.17 19.21
CA GLY A 155 3.91 3.50 17.92
C GLY A 155 2.90 4.23 17.05
N SER A 156 1.62 3.86 17.15
CA SER A 156 0.52 4.52 16.42
C SER A 156 0.39 6.02 16.73
N ASP A 157 0.59 6.41 18.00
CA ASP A 157 0.73 7.82 18.40
C ASP A 157 2.19 8.28 18.20
N ALA A 158 2.63 8.38 16.96
CA ALA A 158 4.02 8.68 16.62
C ALA A 158 4.49 10.08 17.10
N LEU A 159 3.56 11.05 17.23
CA LEU A 159 3.85 12.39 17.76
C LEU A 159 4.06 12.40 19.28
N GLY A 160 3.66 11.32 19.95
CA GLY A 160 3.93 11.04 21.37
C GLY A 160 5.39 10.76 21.71
N ALA A 161 6.31 10.82 20.74
CA ALA A 161 7.75 10.64 20.94
C ALA A 161 8.31 11.44 22.13
N LYS A 162 9.21 10.82 22.88
CA LYS A 162 9.87 11.34 24.08
C LYS A 162 11.34 11.62 23.90
N ALA A 163 11.97 11.14 22.81
CA ALA A 163 13.34 11.53 22.49
C ALA A 163 13.43 13.06 22.41
N THR A 164 14.44 13.64 23.07
CA THR A 164 14.64 15.08 23.15
C THR A 164 15.81 15.51 22.28
N ALA A 165 15.80 16.78 21.87
CA ALA A 165 16.93 17.45 21.26
C ALA A 165 17.09 18.82 21.94
N LYS A 166 18.32 19.18 22.31
CA LYS A 166 18.62 20.51 22.86
C LYS A 166 19.83 21.10 22.17
N LEU A 167 19.73 22.35 21.70
CA LEU A 167 20.87 23.04 21.11
C LEU A 167 21.95 23.27 22.19
N ASN A 168 23.20 22.94 21.88
CA ASN A 168 24.31 23.16 22.80
C ASN A 168 24.61 24.66 22.97
N ASP A 169 25.35 25.02 24.03
CA ASP A 169 25.67 26.41 24.35
C ASP A 169 26.42 27.15 23.23
N ALA A 170 27.18 26.40 22.41
CA ALA A 170 27.91 26.93 21.27
C ALA A 170 27.03 27.19 20.03
N GLY A 171 25.77 26.72 20.02
CA GLY A 171 24.86 26.85 18.89
C GLY A 171 25.31 26.10 17.64
N THR A 172 26.02 24.98 17.79
CA THR A 172 26.59 24.22 16.66
C THR A 172 25.96 22.84 16.51
N HIS A 173 25.49 22.24 17.61
CA HIS A 173 24.95 20.89 17.60
C HIS A 173 23.70 20.81 18.48
N TYR A 174 22.73 20.01 18.04
CA TYR A 174 21.71 19.46 18.91
C TYR A 174 22.25 18.23 19.64
N ILE A 175 21.99 18.16 20.93
CA ILE A 175 22.27 17.02 21.79
C ILE A 175 20.98 16.21 21.89
N LEU A 176 20.97 15.02 21.28
CA LEU A 176 19.81 14.14 21.26
C LEU A 176 19.92 13.07 22.35
N ASN A 177 18.80 12.84 23.05
CA ASN A 177 18.69 11.81 24.08
C ASN A 177 17.40 11.01 23.92
N GLY A 178 17.50 9.69 23.96
CA GLY A 178 16.35 8.78 23.88
C GLY A 178 16.67 7.49 23.16
N GLU A 179 15.63 6.70 22.90
CA GLU A 179 15.73 5.41 22.22
C GLU A 179 14.65 5.32 21.15
N LYS A 180 15.02 4.83 19.97
CA LYS A 180 14.10 4.59 18.85
C LYS A 180 14.02 3.09 18.62
N GLN A 181 12.81 2.54 18.60
CA GLN A 181 12.58 1.11 18.67
C GLN A 181 12.18 0.53 17.32
N TRP A 182 12.68 -0.68 17.03
CA TRP A 182 12.41 -1.46 15.81
C TRP A 182 12.88 -0.77 14.53
N ILE A 183 14.11 -0.29 14.54
CA ILE A 183 14.69 0.44 13.41
C ILE A 183 15.22 -0.57 12.40
N THR A 184 14.53 -0.65 11.25
CA THR A 184 14.98 -1.43 10.10
C THR A 184 16.34 -0.94 9.61
N ASN A 185 17.19 -1.85 9.16
CA ASN A 185 18.56 -1.63 8.70
C ASN A 185 19.57 -1.18 9.77
N ALA A 186 19.16 -1.00 11.04
CA ALA A 186 20.03 -0.44 12.08
C ALA A 186 21.34 -1.23 12.34
N GLY A 187 21.41 -2.50 11.95
CA GLY A 187 22.66 -3.28 12.02
C GLY A 187 23.76 -2.75 11.11
N PHE A 188 23.41 -2.11 9.98
CA PHE A 188 24.35 -1.69 8.93
C PHE A 188 24.07 -0.31 8.32
N ALA A 189 22.99 0.39 8.71
CA ALA A 189 22.71 1.74 8.23
C ALA A 189 23.77 2.75 8.69
N ASP A 190 24.15 3.64 7.79
CA ASP A 190 25.10 4.73 7.99
C ASP A 190 24.39 6.04 8.34
N VAL A 191 23.17 6.22 7.84
CA VAL A 191 22.36 7.44 7.99
C VAL A 191 20.99 7.07 8.55
N PHE A 192 20.55 7.79 9.58
CA PHE A 192 19.25 7.64 10.21
C PHE A 192 18.47 8.95 10.09
N VAL A 193 17.22 8.89 9.61
CA VAL A 193 16.27 10.00 9.77
C VAL A 193 15.58 9.84 11.13
N VAL A 194 15.97 10.65 12.11
CA VAL A 194 15.54 10.54 13.52
C VAL A 194 14.53 11.62 13.87
N TYR A 195 13.46 11.24 14.56
CA TYR A 195 12.50 12.19 15.13
C TYR A 195 12.72 12.37 16.63
N ALA A 196 12.81 13.63 17.05
CA ALA A 196 12.95 14.05 18.44
C ALA A 196 12.24 15.39 18.66
N LYS A 197 11.97 15.73 19.93
CA LYS A 197 11.35 17.00 20.32
C LYS A 197 12.41 18.00 20.77
N VAL A 198 12.56 19.09 20.03
CA VAL A 198 13.41 20.22 20.44
C VAL A 198 12.80 20.84 21.70
N ASP A 199 13.64 20.95 22.74
CA ASP A 199 13.25 21.42 24.09
C ASP A 199 12.09 20.62 24.71
N GLY A 200 11.90 19.37 24.28
CA GLY A 200 10.85 18.48 24.76
C GLY A 200 9.45 18.74 24.18
N GLU A 201 9.29 19.77 23.34
CA GLU A 201 7.99 20.19 22.81
C GLU A 201 7.90 20.09 21.28
N GLN A 202 8.92 20.57 20.56
CA GLN A 202 8.84 20.82 19.12
C GLN A 202 9.27 19.60 18.32
N PHE A 203 8.31 18.77 17.90
CA PHE A 203 8.54 17.56 17.12
C PHE A 203 9.22 17.85 15.76
N SER A 204 10.47 17.41 15.62
CA SER A 204 11.38 17.78 14.53
C SER A 204 12.10 16.53 13.99
N ALA A 205 12.58 16.61 12.75
CA ALA A 205 13.35 15.54 12.11
C ALA A 205 14.83 15.94 12.00
N PHE A 206 15.72 14.96 12.06
CA PHE A 206 17.17 15.14 12.02
C PHE A 206 17.81 14.07 11.13
N ILE A 207 18.83 14.46 10.37
CA ILE A 207 19.74 13.51 9.71
C ILE A 207 20.85 13.16 10.71
N VAL A 208 20.92 11.90 11.13
CA VAL A 208 21.87 11.43 12.15
C VAL A 208 22.78 10.38 11.52
N GLU A 209 24.09 10.63 11.48
CA GLU A 209 25.03 9.63 11.01
C GLU A 209 25.38 8.64 12.13
N ARG A 210 25.60 7.37 11.76
CA ARG A 210 26.02 6.32 12.68
C ARG A 210 27.29 6.67 13.44
N GLY A 211 28.19 7.42 12.80
CA GLY A 211 29.49 7.82 13.35
C GLY A 211 29.43 9.01 14.32
N HIS A 212 28.28 9.66 14.49
CA HIS A 212 28.15 10.75 15.46
C HIS A 212 28.39 10.24 16.89
N GLU A 213 29.11 11.03 17.69
CA GLU A 213 29.31 10.75 19.11
C GLU A 213 27.97 10.61 19.82
N GLY A 214 27.81 9.57 20.65
CA GLY A 214 26.57 9.28 21.39
C GLY A 214 25.53 8.47 20.63
N VAL A 215 25.80 8.06 19.38
CA VAL A 215 24.94 7.15 18.60
C VAL A 215 25.42 5.72 18.72
N SER A 216 24.51 4.80 19.08
CA SER A 216 24.79 3.36 19.07
C SER A 216 23.52 2.56 18.79
N VAL A 217 23.63 1.23 18.64
CA VAL A 217 22.49 0.35 18.39
C VAL A 217 22.51 -0.85 19.33
N GLY A 218 21.32 -1.29 19.75
CA GLY A 218 21.13 -2.49 20.56
C GLY A 218 21.40 -3.81 19.81
N PRO A 219 21.16 -4.96 20.44
CA PRO A 219 21.18 -6.25 19.76
C PRO A 219 20.04 -6.38 18.73
N GLU A 220 20.16 -7.37 17.83
CA GLU A 220 19.07 -7.72 16.91
C GLU A 220 17.84 -8.26 17.65
N GLU A 221 16.66 -7.84 17.19
CA GLU A 221 15.38 -8.34 17.67
C GLU A 221 15.11 -9.77 17.20
N LYS A 222 14.45 -10.55 18.06
CA LYS A 222 13.99 -11.91 17.73
C LYS A 222 12.57 -11.84 17.17
N LYS A 223 12.44 -11.99 15.86
CA LYS A 223 11.20 -11.76 15.11
C LYS A 223 10.53 -13.08 14.66
N MET A 224 9.21 -13.03 14.46
CA MET A 224 8.42 -14.12 13.89
C MET A 224 8.81 -14.39 12.43
N GLY A 225 8.75 -13.36 11.59
CA GLY A 225 9.15 -13.37 10.18
C GLY A 225 10.16 -12.26 9.90
N ILE A 226 10.39 -12.00 8.62
CA ILE A 226 11.34 -11.03 8.06
C ILE A 226 12.70 -11.06 8.78
N LYS A 227 13.19 -12.26 9.11
CA LYS A 227 14.30 -12.43 10.07
C LYS A 227 15.57 -11.78 9.55
N GLY A 228 15.84 -11.95 8.26
CA GLY A 228 16.98 -11.36 7.58
C GLY A 228 16.92 -9.85 7.35
N SER A 229 15.84 -9.17 7.73
CA SER A 229 15.84 -7.72 7.85
C SER A 229 16.40 -7.34 9.23
N SER A 230 17.51 -6.61 9.25
CA SER A 230 18.07 -6.09 10.51
C SER A 230 17.04 -5.21 11.23
N THR A 231 16.88 -5.38 12.53
CA THR A 231 15.94 -4.64 13.37
C THR A 231 16.53 -4.48 14.76
N ARG A 232 16.85 -3.24 15.15
CA ARG A 232 17.45 -2.93 16.46
C ARG A 232 16.83 -1.69 17.07
N THR A 233 17.05 -1.50 18.36
CA THR A 233 16.88 -0.19 18.99
C THR A 233 18.05 0.72 18.64
N LEU A 234 17.78 1.94 18.16
CA LEU A 234 18.75 3.02 18.04
C LEU A 234 18.83 3.76 19.37
N LEU A 235 20.01 3.88 19.93
CA LEU A 235 20.28 4.48 21.23
C LEU A 235 20.99 5.83 21.01
N LEU A 236 20.42 6.90 21.60
CA LEU A 236 20.94 8.26 21.53
C LEU A 236 21.27 8.71 22.96
N GLN A 237 22.56 8.80 23.25
CA GLN A 237 23.09 9.17 24.57
C GLN A 237 24.02 10.37 24.42
N ASP A 238 23.48 11.56 24.69
CA ASP A 238 24.11 12.83 24.37
C ASP A 238 24.62 12.89 22.91
N ALA A 239 23.80 12.37 22.00
CA ALA A 239 24.16 12.24 20.60
C ALA A 239 24.33 13.61 19.94
N LYS A 240 25.53 13.91 19.43
CA LYS A 240 25.88 15.23 18.87
C LYS A 240 25.52 15.28 17.38
N VAL A 241 24.47 16.01 17.05
CA VAL A 241 23.98 16.19 15.68
C VAL A 241 24.21 17.64 15.25
N PRO A 242 24.93 17.92 14.15
CA PRO A 242 25.13 19.29 13.67
C PRO A 242 23.79 20.03 13.46
N GLN A 243 23.76 21.34 13.71
CA GLN A 243 22.52 22.12 13.55
C GLN A 243 22.01 22.13 12.11
N GLU A 244 22.91 22.05 11.13
CA GLU A 244 22.61 21.96 9.69
C GLU A 244 21.98 20.63 9.29
N ASN A 245 21.97 19.63 10.18
CA ASN A 245 21.32 18.34 9.98
C ASN A 245 19.85 18.32 10.45
N VAL A 246 19.28 19.44 10.89
CA VAL A 246 17.83 19.56 11.04
C VAL A 246 17.17 19.40 9.67
N LEU A 247 16.27 18.42 9.55
CA LEU A 247 15.56 18.14 8.31
C LEU A 247 14.21 18.86 8.32
N GLY A 248 14.00 19.76 7.35
CA GLY A 248 12.84 20.65 7.32
C GLY A 248 12.89 21.72 8.41
N GLU A 249 11.74 22.04 8.99
CA GLU A 249 11.60 23.08 10.01
C GLU A 249 11.43 22.51 11.43
N ILE A 250 11.99 23.19 12.43
CA ILE A 250 11.78 22.87 13.85
C ILE A 250 10.28 22.90 14.18
N GLY A 251 9.79 21.85 14.85
CA GLY A 251 8.38 21.70 15.20
C GLY A 251 7.47 21.25 14.05
N LYS A 252 8.01 21.10 12.83
CA LYS A 252 7.27 20.67 11.63
C LYS A 252 7.63 19.26 11.17
N GLY A 253 8.27 18.44 12.02
CA GLY A 253 8.61 17.06 11.71
C GLY A 253 7.38 16.20 11.33
N HIS A 254 6.19 16.54 11.82
CA HIS A 254 4.95 15.85 11.48
C HIS A 254 4.60 15.96 9.98
N VAL A 255 4.98 17.06 9.33
CA VAL A 255 4.77 17.24 7.88
C VAL A 255 5.59 16.21 7.10
N ILE A 256 6.85 16.01 7.50
CA ILE A 256 7.72 15.01 6.89
C ILE A 256 7.17 13.61 7.17
N ALA A 257 6.94 13.29 8.45
CA ALA A 257 6.53 11.96 8.87
C ALA A 257 5.25 11.48 8.17
N PHE A 258 4.22 12.33 8.09
CA PHE A 258 2.95 11.93 7.48
C PHE A 258 3.02 11.80 5.96
N ASN A 259 3.81 12.62 5.27
CA ASN A 259 3.99 12.48 3.82
C ASN A 259 4.79 11.23 3.48
N ILE A 260 5.87 10.98 4.21
CA ILE A 260 6.68 9.78 4.02
C ILE A 260 5.88 8.51 4.33
N LEU A 261 5.01 8.56 5.35
CA LEU A 261 4.10 7.46 5.68
C LEU A 261 3.09 7.17 4.56
N ASN A 262 2.61 8.17 3.83
CA ASN A 262 1.72 7.92 2.67
C ASN A 262 2.45 7.13 1.58
N LEU A 263 3.70 7.49 1.26
CA LEU A 263 4.51 6.74 0.30
C LEU A 263 4.90 5.35 0.83
N GLY A 264 5.21 5.23 2.12
CA GLY A 264 5.48 3.95 2.78
C GLY A 264 4.29 2.99 2.70
N ARG A 265 3.08 3.48 3.00
CA ARG A 265 1.80 2.75 2.85
C ARG A 265 1.60 2.23 1.43
N PHE A 266 1.75 3.11 0.45
CA PHE A 266 1.65 2.77 -0.97
C PHE A 266 2.68 1.69 -1.36
N LYS A 267 3.98 1.92 -1.09
CA LYS A 267 5.06 0.98 -1.45
C LYS A 267 4.95 -0.37 -0.73
N LEU A 268 4.44 -0.39 0.51
CA LEU A 268 4.12 -1.64 1.21
C LEU A 268 3.05 -2.43 0.45
N GLY A 269 1.97 -1.76 0.01
CA GLY A 269 0.96 -2.36 -0.84
C GLY A 269 1.59 -2.98 -2.10
N VAL A 270 2.49 -2.26 -2.76
CA VAL A 270 3.22 -2.74 -3.95
C VAL A 270 3.99 -4.04 -3.65
N GLY A 271 4.71 -4.10 -2.53
CA GLY A 271 5.42 -5.30 -2.10
C GLY A 271 4.49 -6.51 -1.90
N CYS A 272 3.24 -6.29 -1.50
CA CYS A 272 2.25 -7.36 -1.37
C CYS A 272 1.86 -7.99 -2.72
N ILE A 273 1.93 -7.25 -3.83
CA ILE A 273 1.64 -7.77 -5.18
C ILE A 273 2.63 -8.88 -5.54
N GLY A 274 3.93 -8.59 -5.45
CA GLY A 274 4.97 -9.56 -5.80
C GLY A 274 4.91 -10.80 -4.91
N GLY A 275 4.65 -10.62 -3.60
CA GLY A 275 4.44 -11.73 -2.66
C GLY A 275 3.22 -12.59 -3.03
N ALA A 276 2.09 -11.99 -3.39
CA ALA A 276 0.88 -12.72 -3.73
C ALA A 276 1.04 -13.51 -5.04
N LYS A 277 1.62 -12.89 -6.09
CA LYS A 277 1.92 -13.55 -7.37
C LYS A 277 2.83 -14.77 -7.18
N ARG A 278 3.86 -14.65 -6.33
CA ARG A 278 4.77 -15.75 -6.00
C ARG A 278 4.06 -16.89 -5.24
N ALA A 279 3.22 -16.55 -4.29
CA ALA A 279 2.46 -17.55 -3.53
C ALA A 279 1.47 -18.32 -4.43
N ILE A 280 0.84 -17.66 -5.40
CA ILE A 280 0.00 -18.30 -6.42
C ILE A 280 0.84 -19.24 -7.29
N GLU A 281 2.01 -18.81 -7.76
CA GLU A 281 2.92 -19.64 -8.57
C GLU A 281 3.33 -20.92 -7.83
N LEU A 282 3.80 -20.79 -6.59
CA LEU A 282 4.18 -21.94 -5.76
C LEU A 282 3.01 -22.89 -5.53
N SER A 283 1.82 -22.33 -5.25
CA SER A 283 0.62 -23.11 -4.97
C SER A 283 0.10 -23.85 -6.20
N ALA A 284 0.10 -23.22 -7.37
CA ALA A 284 -0.34 -23.84 -8.63
C ALA A 284 0.60 -24.99 -9.03
N LYS A 285 1.91 -24.76 -9.01
CA LYS A 285 2.93 -25.80 -9.26
C LYS A 285 2.78 -26.98 -8.31
N TYR A 286 2.74 -26.70 -7.00
CA TYR A 286 2.58 -27.75 -6.01
C TYR A 286 1.27 -28.52 -6.19
N ALA A 287 0.17 -27.85 -6.57
CA ALA A 287 -1.11 -28.49 -6.80
C ALA A 287 -1.10 -29.47 -7.98
N ASN A 288 -0.32 -29.18 -9.04
CA ASN A 288 -0.12 -30.08 -10.17
C ASN A 288 0.76 -31.29 -9.82
N GLU A 289 1.82 -31.09 -9.03
CA GLU A 289 2.76 -32.14 -8.67
C GLU A 289 2.20 -33.10 -7.59
N ARG A 290 1.54 -32.53 -6.57
CA ARG A 290 1.07 -33.29 -5.40
C ARG A 290 -0.14 -34.15 -5.77
N LYS A 291 -0.01 -35.47 -5.56
CA LYS A 291 -1.11 -36.43 -5.75
C LYS A 291 -1.69 -36.90 -4.41
N GLN A 292 -3.01 -36.90 -4.29
CA GLN A 292 -3.78 -37.57 -3.25
C GLN A 292 -4.96 -38.30 -3.87
N PHE A 293 -5.39 -39.42 -3.29
CA PHE A 293 -6.44 -40.27 -3.87
C PHE A 293 -6.15 -40.66 -5.34
N LYS A 294 -4.86 -40.81 -5.69
CA LYS A 294 -4.34 -41.09 -7.05
C LYS A 294 -4.52 -39.97 -8.08
N THR A 295 -4.90 -38.77 -7.66
CA THR A 295 -5.19 -37.63 -8.52
C THR A 295 -4.36 -36.41 -8.11
N PRO A 296 -3.82 -35.61 -9.04
CA PRO A 296 -3.27 -34.30 -8.71
C PRO A 296 -4.27 -33.46 -7.93
N ILE A 297 -3.84 -32.80 -6.86
CA ILE A 297 -4.78 -32.04 -6.03
C ILE A 297 -5.38 -30.84 -6.79
N ALA A 298 -4.74 -30.37 -7.85
CA ALA A 298 -5.28 -29.40 -8.80
C ALA A 298 -6.63 -29.80 -9.43
N GLN A 299 -6.96 -31.10 -9.48
CA GLN A 299 -8.26 -31.56 -10.00
C GLN A 299 -9.39 -31.50 -8.95
N PHE A 300 -9.08 -31.23 -7.69
CA PHE A 300 -10.11 -31.05 -6.67
C PHE A 300 -10.66 -29.63 -6.74
N THR A 301 -11.97 -29.51 -6.93
CA THR A 301 -12.65 -28.23 -7.12
C THR A 301 -12.48 -27.26 -5.94
N ILE A 302 -12.15 -27.77 -4.74
CA ILE A 302 -11.86 -26.93 -3.58
C ILE A 302 -10.48 -26.25 -3.67
N ILE A 303 -9.51 -26.89 -4.32
CA ILE A 303 -8.19 -26.31 -4.59
C ILE A 303 -8.30 -25.28 -5.72
N GLN A 304 -9.08 -25.60 -6.76
CA GLN A 304 -9.43 -24.65 -7.83
C GLN A 304 -10.07 -23.39 -7.26
N LYS A 305 -11.05 -23.54 -6.35
CA LYS A 305 -11.67 -22.40 -5.66
C LYS A 305 -10.64 -21.49 -4.98
N LYS A 306 -9.69 -22.06 -4.24
CA LYS A 306 -8.63 -21.30 -3.53
C LYS A 306 -7.76 -20.53 -4.52
N LEU A 307 -7.25 -21.19 -5.56
CA LEU A 307 -6.42 -20.53 -6.59
C LEU A 307 -7.16 -19.39 -7.29
N ALA A 308 -8.45 -19.57 -7.62
CA ALA A 308 -9.27 -18.54 -8.24
C ALA A 308 -9.51 -17.34 -7.31
N GLU A 309 -9.79 -17.58 -6.02
CA GLU A 309 -9.97 -16.52 -5.03
C GLU A 309 -8.68 -15.74 -4.78
N MET A 310 -7.54 -16.44 -4.70
CA MET A 310 -6.21 -15.83 -4.60
C MET A 310 -5.95 -14.91 -5.80
N ALA A 311 -6.24 -15.38 -7.01
CA ALA A 311 -6.02 -14.60 -8.23
C ALA A 311 -6.95 -13.39 -8.35
N ALA A 312 -8.26 -13.55 -8.12
CA ALA A 312 -9.21 -12.45 -8.21
C ALA A 312 -8.89 -11.32 -7.21
N LYS A 313 -8.51 -11.66 -5.98
CA LYS A 313 -8.06 -10.67 -4.98
C LYS A 313 -6.71 -10.04 -5.34
N THR A 314 -5.79 -10.80 -5.92
CA THR A 314 -4.50 -10.28 -6.40
C THR A 314 -4.69 -9.31 -7.55
N TYR A 315 -5.62 -9.59 -8.48
CA TYR A 315 -5.96 -8.69 -9.57
C TYR A 315 -6.60 -7.39 -9.07
N ALA A 316 -7.48 -7.46 -8.07
CA ALA A 316 -8.02 -6.27 -7.41
C ALA A 316 -6.90 -5.41 -6.82
N MET A 317 -6.02 -6.02 -6.02
CA MET A 317 -4.89 -5.36 -5.36
C MET A 317 -3.92 -4.72 -6.36
N GLU A 318 -3.54 -5.45 -7.41
CA GLU A 318 -2.67 -4.94 -8.47
C GLU A 318 -3.31 -3.74 -9.20
N SER A 319 -4.60 -3.82 -9.51
CA SER A 319 -5.32 -2.76 -10.23
C SER A 319 -5.40 -1.48 -9.42
N THR A 320 -5.69 -1.56 -8.11
CA THR A 320 -5.83 -0.37 -7.25
C THR A 320 -4.48 0.30 -7.00
N ILE A 321 -3.44 -0.50 -6.78
CA ILE A 321 -2.11 0.01 -6.49
C ILE A 321 -1.51 0.70 -7.70
N TYR A 322 -1.56 0.09 -8.89
CA TYR A 322 -1.04 0.75 -10.09
C TYR A 322 -1.87 1.95 -10.53
N ARG A 323 -3.18 1.95 -10.26
CA ARG A 323 -4.01 3.17 -10.40
C ARG A 323 -3.47 4.29 -9.51
N THR A 324 -3.19 4.02 -8.23
CA THR A 324 -2.62 5.01 -7.32
C THR A 324 -1.21 5.44 -7.73
N ALA A 325 -0.39 4.52 -8.23
CA ALA A 325 0.94 4.84 -8.76
C ALA A 325 0.84 5.89 -9.88
N GLY A 326 -0.09 5.69 -10.82
CA GLY A 326 -0.36 6.66 -11.90
C GLY A 326 -0.87 8.00 -11.40
N SER A 327 -1.78 8.00 -10.42
CA SER A 327 -2.28 9.26 -9.83
C SER A 327 -1.19 10.04 -9.11
N ILE A 328 -0.29 9.35 -8.40
CA ILE A 328 0.88 9.98 -7.78
C ILE A 328 1.81 10.53 -8.86
N GLU A 329 2.14 9.74 -9.88
CA GLU A 329 2.98 10.18 -11.00
C GLU A 329 2.43 11.45 -11.67
N GLU A 330 1.14 11.48 -11.98
CA GLU A 330 0.49 12.63 -12.59
C GLU A 330 0.55 13.87 -11.69
N ALA A 331 0.32 13.73 -10.38
CA ALA A 331 0.40 14.85 -9.46
C ALA A 331 1.83 15.39 -9.29
N PHE A 332 2.84 14.53 -9.37
CA PHE A 332 4.24 14.97 -9.41
C PHE A 332 4.60 15.65 -10.74
N GLY A 333 4.15 15.08 -11.88
CA GLY A 333 4.37 15.66 -13.21
C GLY A 333 3.66 17.01 -13.41
N SER A 334 2.63 17.30 -12.61
CA SER A 334 1.93 18.59 -12.61
C SER A 334 2.66 19.69 -11.82
N LEU A 335 3.72 19.35 -11.07
CA LEU A 335 4.54 20.33 -10.34
C LEU A 335 5.56 20.97 -11.29
N SER A 336 5.69 22.29 -11.23
CA SER A 336 6.81 23.00 -11.87
C SER A 336 8.16 22.59 -11.28
N GLU A 337 9.26 22.84 -11.98
CA GLU A 337 10.62 22.54 -11.48
C GLU A 337 10.89 23.19 -10.11
N ASP A 338 10.41 24.42 -9.90
CA ASP A 338 10.53 25.11 -8.61
C ASP A 338 9.70 24.42 -7.50
N GLU A 339 8.48 23.97 -7.83
CA GLU A 339 7.61 23.25 -6.89
C GLU A 339 8.14 21.85 -6.55
N GLN A 340 8.83 21.18 -7.47
CA GLN A 340 9.49 19.90 -7.19
C GLN A 340 10.63 20.03 -6.17
N GLN A 341 11.20 21.22 -6.03
CA GLN A 341 12.22 21.51 -5.02
C GLN A 341 11.62 22.08 -3.71
N ASP A 342 10.34 22.48 -3.72
CA ASP A 342 9.61 22.89 -2.53
C ASP A 342 8.95 21.69 -1.84
N GLY A 343 9.52 21.28 -0.70
CA GLY A 343 9.00 20.19 0.11
C GLY A 343 7.53 20.36 0.52
N LYS A 344 7.00 21.59 0.58
CA LYS A 344 5.58 21.84 0.85
C LYS A 344 4.69 21.48 -0.34
N ALA A 345 5.08 21.87 -1.56
CA ALA A 345 4.34 21.54 -2.78
C ALA A 345 4.38 20.02 -3.05
N VAL A 346 5.56 19.41 -2.92
CA VAL A 346 5.72 17.94 -2.98
C VAL A 346 4.88 17.24 -1.92
N GLY A 347 4.94 17.69 -0.66
CA GLY A 347 4.10 17.14 0.41
C GLY A 347 2.60 17.26 0.09
N LYS A 348 2.16 18.36 -0.52
CA LYS A 348 0.76 18.50 -0.95
C LYS A 348 0.39 17.46 -2.01
N ALA A 349 1.22 17.29 -3.05
CA ALA A 349 1.00 16.29 -4.11
C ALA A 349 0.92 14.86 -3.55
N ILE A 350 1.82 14.49 -2.63
CA ILE A 350 1.78 13.20 -1.94
C ILE A 350 0.49 13.04 -1.11
N SER A 351 0.15 14.06 -0.32
CA SER A 351 -0.99 14.02 0.60
C SER A 351 -2.35 14.01 -0.10
N GLU A 352 -2.41 14.42 -1.37
CA GLU A 352 -3.64 14.43 -2.17
C GLU A 352 -4.29 13.03 -2.21
N TYR A 353 -3.47 11.98 -2.32
CA TYR A 353 -3.88 10.58 -2.42
C TYR A 353 -3.68 9.78 -1.13
N ALA A 354 -3.67 10.44 0.03
CA ALA A 354 -3.46 9.78 1.31
C ALA A 354 -4.52 8.70 1.63
N VAL A 355 -5.74 8.86 1.12
CA VAL A 355 -6.82 7.87 1.25
C VAL A 355 -6.45 6.62 0.46
N GLU A 356 -6.17 6.77 -0.83
CA GLU A 356 -5.79 5.68 -1.74
C GLU A 356 -4.55 4.93 -1.24
N CYS A 357 -3.54 5.64 -0.74
CA CYS A 357 -2.36 5.03 -0.11
C CYS A 357 -2.75 4.15 1.08
N SER A 358 -3.68 4.60 1.92
CA SER A 358 -4.16 3.85 3.09
C SER A 358 -4.97 2.63 2.66
N LEU A 359 -5.87 2.77 1.68
CA LEU A 359 -6.65 1.68 1.08
C LEU A 359 -5.71 0.58 0.57
N ASN A 360 -4.77 0.94 -0.29
CA ASN A 360 -3.77 0.02 -0.85
C ASN A 360 -2.98 -0.71 0.23
N LYS A 361 -2.61 -0.02 1.31
CA LYS A 361 -1.86 -0.62 2.40
C LYS A 361 -2.65 -1.71 3.12
N PHE A 362 -3.83 -1.38 3.65
CA PHE A 362 -4.57 -2.38 4.44
C PHE A 362 -5.17 -3.47 3.55
N PHE A 363 -5.66 -3.12 2.35
CA PHE A 363 -6.19 -4.08 1.41
C PHE A 363 -5.09 -5.00 0.89
N GLY A 364 -3.97 -4.45 0.43
CA GLY A 364 -2.87 -5.26 -0.10
C GLY A 364 -2.26 -6.19 0.96
N SER A 365 -2.09 -5.71 2.19
CA SER A 365 -1.61 -6.55 3.29
C SER A 365 -2.60 -7.66 3.68
N GLU A 366 -3.91 -7.42 3.61
CA GLU A 366 -4.94 -8.45 3.88
C GLU A 366 -5.10 -9.44 2.74
N VAL A 367 -4.95 -9.01 1.49
CA VAL A 367 -4.90 -9.89 0.32
C VAL A 367 -3.69 -10.81 0.41
N LEU A 368 -2.49 -10.28 0.69
CA LEU A 368 -1.30 -11.13 0.86
C LEU A 368 -1.48 -12.13 2.01
N ASP A 369 -2.00 -11.70 3.16
CA ASP A 369 -2.26 -12.56 4.33
C ASP A 369 -3.18 -13.73 3.97
N PHE A 370 -4.29 -13.47 3.26
CA PHE A 370 -5.18 -14.50 2.73
C PHE A 370 -4.46 -15.44 1.74
N VAL A 371 -3.71 -14.87 0.79
CA VAL A 371 -3.04 -15.64 -0.25
C VAL A 371 -1.97 -16.58 0.32
N VAL A 372 -1.17 -16.13 1.29
CA VAL A 372 -0.13 -16.99 1.90
C VAL A 372 -0.73 -18.01 2.87
N ASP A 373 -1.82 -17.70 3.55
CA ASP A 373 -2.57 -18.67 4.37
C ASP A 373 -3.10 -19.80 3.49
N GLU A 374 -3.71 -19.44 2.35
CA GLU A 374 -4.20 -20.43 1.41
C GLU A 374 -3.10 -21.21 0.70
N ALA A 375 -1.94 -20.58 0.46
CA ALA A 375 -0.76 -21.26 -0.04
C ALA A 375 -0.26 -22.33 0.94
N VAL A 376 -0.16 -22.01 2.23
CA VAL A 376 0.16 -22.99 3.29
C VAL A 376 -0.87 -24.11 3.30
N GLN A 377 -2.16 -23.78 3.21
CA GLN A 377 -3.24 -24.76 3.21
C GLN A 377 -3.19 -25.71 2.01
N ILE A 378 -2.86 -25.22 0.82
CA ILE A 378 -2.66 -26.04 -0.40
C ILE A 378 -1.47 -26.99 -0.22
N HIS A 379 -0.40 -26.55 0.45
CA HIS A 379 0.78 -27.37 0.74
C HIS A 379 0.52 -28.40 1.87
N GLY A 380 -0.48 -28.16 2.71
CA GLY A 380 -0.80 -29.00 3.87
C GLY A 380 0.33 -29.01 4.88
N GLY A 381 0.70 -30.18 5.40
CA GLY A 381 1.79 -30.31 6.38
C GLY A 381 3.13 -29.76 5.91
N TYR A 382 3.40 -29.75 4.60
CA TYR A 382 4.62 -29.18 4.03
C TYR A 382 4.66 -27.65 4.10
N GLY A 383 3.50 -26.99 4.06
CA GLY A 383 3.41 -25.54 4.24
C GLY A 383 3.79 -25.07 5.65
N PHE A 384 3.93 -26.00 6.60
CA PHE A 384 4.39 -25.76 7.97
C PHE A 384 5.88 -26.08 8.16
N MET A 385 6.57 -26.60 7.14
CA MET A 385 7.99 -26.98 7.21
C MET A 385 8.86 -25.84 6.68
N THR A 386 9.95 -25.51 7.37
CA THR A 386 10.86 -24.42 6.99
C THR A 386 11.63 -24.65 5.69
N GLU A 387 11.59 -25.88 5.14
CA GLU A 387 12.14 -26.22 3.82
C GLU A 387 11.30 -25.63 2.67
N TYR A 388 10.04 -25.23 2.93
CA TYR A 388 9.13 -24.72 1.92
C TYR A 388 9.00 -23.20 2.00
N GLU A 389 9.15 -22.53 0.86
CA GLU A 389 9.11 -21.06 0.76
C GLU A 389 7.81 -20.46 1.32
N VAL A 390 6.67 -21.13 1.12
CA VAL A 390 5.35 -20.67 1.62
C VAL A 390 5.29 -20.55 3.14
N GLU A 391 6.07 -21.34 3.89
CA GLU A 391 6.18 -21.22 5.35
C GLU A 391 6.82 -19.87 5.73
N ASN A 392 7.90 -19.51 5.03
CA ASN A 392 8.60 -18.26 5.24
C ASN A 392 7.72 -17.06 4.85
N MET A 393 7.05 -17.15 3.70
CA MET A 393 6.10 -16.14 3.23
C MET A 393 4.96 -15.89 4.23
N TYR A 394 4.41 -16.95 4.82
CA TYR A 394 3.35 -16.86 5.84
C TYR A 394 3.80 -16.06 7.07
N ARG A 395 4.99 -16.37 7.63
CA ARG A 395 5.51 -15.61 8.77
C ARG A 395 5.85 -14.17 8.40
N ASN A 396 6.36 -13.94 7.19
CA ASN A 396 6.76 -12.62 6.72
C ASN A 396 5.55 -11.70 6.47
N SER A 397 4.44 -12.22 5.94
CA SER A 397 3.27 -11.40 5.62
C SER A 397 2.67 -10.72 6.86
N ARG A 398 2.77 -11.38 8.03
CA ARG A 398 2.01 -10.97 9.22
C ARG A 398 2.33 -9.55 9.69
N ILE A 399 3.57 -9.09 9.52
CA ILE A 399 4.00 -7.74 9.93
C ILE A 399 3.41 -6.64 9.04
N ASN A 400 3.00 -6.95 7.81
CA ASN A 400 2.50 -5.97 6.86
C ASN A 400 1.20 -5.31 7.33
N ARG A 401 0.42 -6.02 8.15
CA ARG A 401 -0.81 -5.52 8.77
C ARG A 401 -0.57 -4.60 9.97
N ILE A 402 0.70 -4.42 10.39
CA ILE A 402 1.09 -3.73 11.62
C ILE A 402 1.91 -2.47 11.32
N PHE A 403 3.01 -2.57 10.58
CA PHE A 403 3.86 -1.41 10.27
C PHE A 403 3.24 -0.50 9.20
N GLU A 404 3.85 0.68 8.95
CA GLU A 404 3.25 1.76 8.14
C GLU A 404 1.85 2.19 8.66
N GLY A 405 1.73 2.17 9.99
CA GLY A 405 0.46 2.27 10.73
C GLY A 405 -0.32 0.95 10.67
N THR A 406 -0.93 0.54 11.79
CA THR A 406 -1.74 -0.69 11.78
C THR A 406 -2.91 -0.57 10.82
N ASN A 407 -3.47 -1.69 10.38
CA ASN A 407 -4.64 -1.64 9.49
C ASN A 407 -5.82 -0.90 10.15
N GLU A 408 -5.96 -0.94 11.48
CA GLU A 408 -6.96 -0.17 12.21
C GLU A 408 -6.70 1.34 12.11
N VAL A 409 -5.45 1.78 12.30
CA VAL A 409 -5.09 3.20 12.14
C VAL A 409 -5.33 3.69 10.71
N ASN A 410 -5.01 2.87 9.71
CA ASN A 410 -5.28 3.20 8.31
C ASN A 410 -6.79 3.27 8.02
N ARG A 411 -7.58 2.35 8.57
CA ARG A 411 -9.05 2.42 8.50
C ARG A 411 -9.60 3.69 9.15
N MET A 412 -9.08 4.11 10.30
CA MET A 412 -9.53 5.36 10.93
C MET A 412 -9.17 6.61 10.11
N LEU A 413 -8.03 6.57 9.41
CA LEU A 413 -7.55 7.71 8.61
C LEU A 413 -8.44 7.99 7.39
N VAL A 414 -9.01 6.98 6.76
CA VAL A 414 -9.82 7.10 5.53
C VAL A 414 -11.03 8.04 5.73
N PRO A 415 -12.01 7.74 6.59
CA PRO A 415 -13.18 8.61 6.81
C PRO A 415 -12.77 9.98 7.38
N ALA A 416 -11.78 10.02 8.27
CA ALA A 416 -11.29 11.28 8.83
C ALA A 416 -10.71 12.22 7.76
N THR A 417 -10.00 11.67 6.77
CA THR A 417 -9.43 12.44 5.65
C THR A 417 -10.51 12.88 4.67
N ILE A 418 -11.44 11.99 4.32
CA ILE A 418 -12.59 12.31 3.46
C ILE A 418 -13.43 13.45 4.06
N MET A 419 -13.75 13.37 5.36
CA MET A 419 -14.50 14.42 6.06
C MET A 419 -13.74 15.74 6.10
N ARG A 420 -12.42 15.71 6.31
CA ARG A 420 -11.58 16.92 6.25
C ARG A 420 -11.61 17.56 4.86
N LYS A 421 -11.52 16.77 3.78
CA LYS A 421 -11.64 17.26 2.40
C LYS A 421 -13.03 17.88 2.17
N ALA A 422 -14.08 17.25 2.69
CA ALA A 422 -15.44 17.77 2.59
C ALA A 422 -15.61 19.13 3.30
N MET A 423 -15.10 19.27 4.53
CA MET A 423 -15.15 20.51 5.30
C MET A 423 -14.37 21.66 4.65
N LYS A 424 -13.30 21.36 3.91
CA LYS A 424 -12.54 22.35 3.13
C LYS A 424 -13.16 22.71 1.78
N GLY A 425 -14.25 22.04 1.38
CA GLY A 425 -14.86 22.20 0.06
C GLY A 425 -14.06 21.56 -1.08
N GLU A 426 -13.11 20.68 -0.77
CA GLU A 426 -12.31 19.95 -1.77
C GLU A 426 -13.10 18.77 -2.36
N LEU A 427 -14.10 18.26 -1.63
CA LEU A 427 -14.98 17.15 -2.02
C LEU A 427 -16.45 17.50 -1.68
N PRO A 428 -17.40 17.50 -2.64
CA PRO A 428 -18.79 17.90 -2.41
C PRO A 428 -19.64 16.80 -1.73
N LEU A 429 -19.11 16.17 -0.67
CA LEU A 429 -19.70 15.00 -0.03
C LEU A 429 -21.07 15.31 0.61
N LEU A 430 -21.17 16.42 1.36
CA LEU A 430 -22.40 16.79 2.06
C LEU A 430 -23.54 17.16 1.08
N GLU A 431 -23.20 17.83 -0.03
CA GLU A 431 -24.16 18.16 -1.08
C GLU A 431 -24.71 16.88 -1.73
N LYS A 432 -23.82 15.94 -2.10
CA LYS A 432 -24.21 14.67 -2.70
C LYS A 432 -25.01 13.79 -1.75
N ALA A 433 -24.64 13.75 -0.47
CA ALA A 433 -25.39 12.99 0.54
C ALA A 433 -26.82 13.54 0.73
N ASN A 434 -26.98 14.87 0.75
CA ASN A 434 -28.31 15.49 0.86
C ASN A 434 -29.18 15.22 -0.38
N GLY A 435 -28.61 15.33 -1.58
CA GLY A 435 -29.34 15.04 -2.84
C GLY A 435 -29.73 13.57 -2.98
N LEU A 436 -28.93 12.65 -2.43
CA LEU A 436 -29.19 11.21 -2.49
C LEU A 436 -30.50 10.82 -1.78
N GLN A 437 -30.88 11.50 -0.70
CA GLN A 437 -32.11 11.13 0.04
C GLN A 437 -33.36 11.28 -0.83
N GLU A 438 -33.44 12.34 -1.65
CA GLU A 438 -34.52 12.53 -2.61
C GLU A 438 -34.48 11.49 -3.72
N GLU A 439 -33.29 11.19 -4.25
CA GLU A 439 -33.09 10.16 -5.28
C GLU A 439 -33.55 8.78 -4.80
N LEU A 440 -33.16 8.36 -3.58
CA LEU A 440 -33.52 7.06 -3.02
C LEU A 440 -35.02 6.90 -2.78
N MET A 441 -35.74 7.99 -2.46
CA MET A 441 -37.20 7.98 -2.33
C MET A 441 -37.91 7.80 -3.67
N MET A 442 -37.33 8.31 -4.75
CA MET A 442 -37.88 8.21 -6.12
C MET A 442 -37.30 7.03 -6.91
N MET A 443 -36.35 6.29 -6.34
CA MET A 443 -35.65 5.21 -7.03
C MET A 443 -36.61 4.11 -7.49
N MET A 444 -36.61 3.88 -8.81
CA MET A 444 -37.23 2.73 -9.44
C MET A 444 -36.19 1.62 -9.69
N PRO A 445 -36.60 0.34 -9.69
CA PRO A 445 -35.73 -0.74 -10.13
C PRO A 445 -35.28 -0.49 -11.57
N GLU A 446 -33.97 -0.57 -11.80
CA GLU A 446 -33.36 -0.49 -13.12
C GLU A 446 -33.14 -1.91 -13.65
N GLU A 447 -33.38 -2.10 -14.94
CA GLU A 447 -33.06 -3.36 -15.62
C GLU A 447 -31.59 -3.30 -16.03
N VAL A 448 -30.78 -4.20 -15.46
CA VAL A 448 -29.37 -4.34 -15.87
C VAL A 448 -29.38 -4.96 -17.26
N GLY A 449 -28.77 -4.29 -18.24
CA GLY A 449 -28.67 -4.84 -19.58
C GLY A 449 -27.68 -5.99 -19.68
N ASP A 450 -27.57 -6.53 -20.90
CA ASP A 450 -26.84 -7.75 -21.21
C ASP A 450 -25.39 -7.49 -21.67
N GLU A 451 -24.93 -6.23 -21.67
CA GLU A 451 -23.57 -5.91 -22.13
C GLU A 451 -22.49 -6.34 -21.12
N THR A 452 -21.30 -6.66 -21.62
CA THR A 452 -20.18 -7.08 -20.78
C THR A 452 -19.80 -5.97 -19.79
N LEU A 453 -19.65 -6.34 -18.51
CA LEU A 453 -19.43 -5.46 -17.35
C LEU A 453 -20.62 -4.57 -16.94
N GLU A 454 -21.79 -4.68 -17.57
CA GLU A 454 -22.94 -3.83 -17.24
C GLU A 454 -23.44 -4.09 -15.82
N GLN A 455 -23.52 -5.36 -15.42
CA GLN A 455 -23.84 -5.74 -14.04
C GLN A 455 -22.81 -5.19 -13.04
N GLU A 456 -21.52 -5.33 -13.32
CA GLU A 456 -20.46 -4.84 -12.43
C GLU A 456 -20.51 -3.31 -12.28
N LYS A 457 -20.76 -2.57 -13.38
CA LYS A 457 -20.97 -1.12 -13.37
C LYS A 457 -22.21 -0.72 -12.56
N TYR A 458 -23.30 -1.47 -12.68
CA TYR A 458 -24.51 -1.28 -11.87
C TYR A 458 -24.23 -1.49 -10.37
N LEU A 459 -23.52 -2.57 -10.02
CA LEU A 459 -23.11 -2.84 -8.64
C LEU A 459 -22.23 -1.71 -8.09
N LEU A 460 -21.28 -1.20 -8.87
CA LEU A 460 -20.44 -0.07 -8.48
C LEU A 460 -21.25 1.20 -8.18
N GLN A 461 -22.18 1.55 -9.07
CA GLN A 461 -23.02 2.74 -8.88
C GLN A 461 -23.82 2.64 -7.58
N ASN A 462 -24.42 1.47 -7.31
CA ASN A 462 -25.15 1.26 -6.06
C ASN A 462 -24.24 1.19 -4.84
N ALA A 463 -23.01 0.67 -4.97
CA ALA A 463 -22.02 0.69 -3.89
C ALA A 463 -21.68 2.13 -3.47
N LYS A 464 -21.48 3.04 -4.43
CA LYS A 464 -21.27 4.47 -4.15
C LYS A 464 -22.47 5.10 -3.42
N LYS A 465 -23.70 4.77 -3.83
CA LYS A 465 -24.92 5.22 -3.14
C LYS A 465 -25.03 4.65 -1.72
N ILE A 466 -24.71 3.37 -1.52
CA ILE A 466 -24.68 2.75 -0.19
C ILE A 466 -23.67 3.45 0.70
N PHE A 467 -22.44 3.68 0.22
CA PHE A 467 -21.43 4.45 0.94
C PHE A 467 -21.96 5.83 1.36
N LEU A 468 -22.51 6.60 0.42
CA LEU A 468 -23.04 7.93 0.68
C LEU A 468 -24.18 7.91 1.71
N MET A 469 -25.08 6.94 1.63
CA MET A 469 -26.17 6.75 2.57
C MET A 469 -25.62 6.49 3.99
N ILE A 470 -24.69 5.54 4.14
CA ILE A 470 -24.13 5.19 5.45
C ILE A 470 -23.30 6.35 6.03
N ALA A 471 -22.39 6.93 5.25
CA ALA A 471 -21.54 8.03 5.71
C ALA A 471 -22.37 9.28 6.04
N GLY A 472 -23.38 9.59 5.23
CA GLY A 472 -24.31 10.70 5.45
C GLY A 472 -25.12 10.53 6.74
N THR A 473 -25.75 9.37 6.94
CA THR A 473 -26.51 9.08 8.16
C THR A 473 -25.62 9.07 9.40
N ALA A 474 -24.41 8.51 9.31
CA ALA A 474 -23.44 8.53 10.42
C ALA A 474 -23.03 9.96 10.80
N ALA A 475 -22.72 10.80 9.82
CA ALA A 475 -22.39 12.20 10.07
C ALA A 475 -23.57 12.98 10.67
N GLN A 476 -24.80 12.72 10.22
CA GLN A 476 -26.01 13.35 10.77
C GLN A 476 -26.30 12.92 12.21
N LYS A 477 -26.12 11.63 12.53
CA LYS A 477 -26.38 11.10 13.88
C LYS A 477 -25.36 11.58 14.90
N TYR A 478 -24.07 11.47 14.58
CA TYR A 478 -23.00 11.65 15.55
C TYR A 478 -22.32 13.03 15.49
N GLY A 479 -22.41 13.75 14.37
CA GLY A 479 -21.73 15.03 14.21
C GLY A 479 -20.22 14.93 14.48
N GLU A 480 -19.71 15.83 15.33
CA GLU A 480 -18.29 15.84 15.74
C GLU A 480 -17.89 14.62 16.59
N ASP A 481 -18.85 13.95 17.22
CA ASP A 481 -18.59 12.76 18.03
C ASP A 481 -18.35 11.51 17.17
N LEU A 482 -18.56 11.55 15.85
CA LEU A 482 -18.30 10.43 14.93
C LEU A 482 -16.87 9.90 15.05
N GLN A 483 -15.90 10.76 15.37
CA GLN A 483 -14.50 10.37 15.58
C GLN A 483 -14.29 9.37 16.76
N LYS A 484 -15.28 9.24 17.65
CA LYS A 484 -15.27 8.32 18.79
C LYS A 484 -15.89 6.95 18.45
N GLU A 485 -16.66 6.86 17.36
CA GLU A 485 -17.38 5.66 16.92
C GLU A 485 -16.49 4.83 15.98
N GLN A 486 -15.47 4.19 16.54
CA GLN A 486 -14.41 3.53 15.75
C GLN A 486 -14.94 2.40 14.86
N GLU A 487 -15.92 1.63 15.33
CA GLU A 487 -16.56 0.57 14.57
C GLU A 487 -17.29 1.12 13.34
N MET A 488 -17.97 2.26 13.49
CA MET A 488 -18.63 2.95 12.37
C MET A 488 -17.60 3.49 11.37
N LEU A 489 -16.50 4.08 11.86
CA LEU A 489 -15.42 4.56 11.00
C LEU A 489 -14.75 3.42 10.21
N ALA A 490 -14.55 2.26 10.85
CA ALA A 490 -14.01 1.07 10.20
C ALA A 490 -14.96 0.59 9.10
N ASN A 491 -16.26 0.48 9.39
CA ASN A 491 -17.27 0.11 8.40
C ASN A 491 -17.29 1.08 7.21
N VAL A 492 -17.20 2.39 7.45
CA VAL A 492 -17.11 3.38 6.36
C VAL A 492 -15.81 3.20 5.55
N ALA A 493 -14.68 2.93 6.20
CA ALA A 493 -13.42 2.69 5.50
C ALA A 493 -13.47 1.44 4.62
N ASP A 494 -14.08 0.36 5.10
CA ASP A 494 -14.23 -0.88 4.33
C ASP A 494 -15.21 -0.69 3.15
N LEU A 495 -16.28 0.11 3.30
CA LEU A 495 -17.14 0.50 2.17
C LEU A 495 -16.38 1.29 1.10
N VAL A 496 -15.55 2.27 1.52
CA VAL A 496 -14.71 3.06 0.60
C VAL A 496 -13.71 2.15 -0.14
N ASN A 497 -13.13 1.18 0.56
CA ASN A 497 -12.20 0.22 -0.01
C ASN A 497 -12.85 -0.61 -1.13
N GLU A 498 -14.01 -1.21 -0.86
CA GLU A 498 -14.69 -2.05 -1.86
C GLU A 498 -15.14 -1.23 -3.08
N VAL A 499 -15.58 0.01 -2.90
CA VAL A 499 -15.87 0.92 -4.02
C VAL A 499 -14.62 1.15 -4.87
N PHE A 500 -13.48 1.43 -4.25
CA PHE A 500 -12.23 1.67 -4.96
C PHE A 500 -11.75 0.42 -5.72
N ASN A 501 -11.88 -0.75 -5.10
CA ASN A 501 -11.48 -2.03 -5.68
C ASN A 501 -12.33 -2.40 -6.89
N ILE A 502 -13.66 -2.37 -6.74
CA ILE A 502 -14.60 -2.67 -7.82
C ILE A 502 -14.36 -1.73 -9.01
N GLU A 503 -14.29 -0.41 -8.78
CA GLU A 503 -14.07 0.53 -9.87
C GLU A 503 -12.73 0.30 -10.58
N SER A 504 -11.64 0.12 -9.83
CA SER A 504 -10.32 -0.07 -10.43
C SER A 504 -10.26 -1.35 -11.29
N MET A 505 -10.93 -2.42 -10.88
CA MET A 505 -11.02 -3.65 -11.67
C MET A 505 -11.90 -3.50 -12.92
N ILE A 506 -13.05 -2.81 -12.82
CA ILE A 506 -13.91 -2.55 -13.97
C ILE A 506 -13.15 -1.75 -15.01
N LEU A 507 -12.55 -0.63 -14.59
CA LEU A 507 -11.85 0.28 -15.50
C LEU A 507 -10.65 -0.40 -16.15
N ARG A 508 -9.86 -1.18 -15.40
CA ARG A 508 -8.73 -1.92 -15.97
C ARG A 508 -9.17 -2.97 -16.97
N THR A 509 -10.17 -3.78 -16.63
CA THR A 509 -10.69 -4.82 -17.52
C THR A 509 -11.29 -4.20 -18.78
N GLU A 510 -12.07 -3.14 -18.64
CA GLU A 510 -12.63 -2.40 -19.77
C GLU A 510 -11.53 -1.81 -20.66
N LYS A 511 -10.51 -1.17 -20.08
CA LYS A 511 -9.36 -0.64 -20.82
C LYS A 511 -8.65 -1.72 -21.64
N ALA A 512 -8.39 -2.87 -21.02
CA ALA A 512 -7.73 -3.99 -21.67
C ALA A 512 -8.60 -4.55 -22.81
N MET A 513 -9.91 -4.70 -22.59
CA MET A 513 -10.85 -5.17 -23.60
C MET A 513 -10.96 -4.22 -24.80
N GLN A 514 -10.97 -2.90 -24.55
CA GLN A 514 -10.97 -1.89 -25.61
C GLN A 514 -9.67 -1.94 -26.45
N LYS A 515 -8.52 -2.23 -25.82
CA LYS A 515 -7.22 -2.32 -26.50
C LYS A 515 -7.02 -3.63 -27.26
N ASN A 516 -7.38 -4.76 -26.66
CA ASN A 516 -6.98 -6.10 -27.14
C ASN A 516 -8.14 -6.94 -27.70
N GLY A 517 -9.39 -6.56 -27.40
CA GLY A 517 -10.62 -7.31 -27.69
C GLY A 517 -11.02 -8.24 -26.54
N GLU A 518 -12.34 -8.38 -26.33
CA GLU A 518 -12.94 -9.14 -25.22
C GLU A 518 -12.47 -10.60 -25.13
N GLU A 519 -12.33 -11.30 -26.26
CA GLU A 519 -11.96 -12.71 -26.29
C GLU A 519 -10.59 -12.99 -25.66
N LYS A 520 -9.68 -12.01 -25.67
CA LYS A 520 -8.33 -12.15 -25.10
C LYS A 520 -8.26 -11.83 -23.62
N GLU A 521 -9.29 -11.16 -23.09
CA GLU A 521 -9.30 -10.59 -21.74
C GLU A 521 -10.25 -11.33 -20.79
N GLN A 522 -10.59 -12.58 -21.14
CA GLN A 522 -11.55 -13.40 -20.38
C GLN A 522 -11.10 -13.66 -18.93
N GLN A 523 -9.79 -13.79 -18.68
CA GLN A 523 -9.29 -13.97 -17.32
C GLN A 523 -9.54 -12.72 -16.46
N LYS A 524 -9.26 -11.52 -16.99
CA LYS A 524 -9.60 -10.24 -16.33
C LYS A 524 -11.10 -10.12 -16.07
N LEU A 525 -11.93 -10.46 -17.06
CA LEU A 525 -13.38 -10.44 -16.92
C LEU A 525 -13.87 -11.37 -15.81
N LEU A 526 -13.40 -12.62 -15.77
CA LEU A 526 -13.74 -13.57 -14.71
C LEU A 526 -13.33 -13.05 -13.33
N MET A 527 -12.12 -12.52 -13.19
CA MET A 527 -11.64 -11.94 -11.93
C MET A 527 -12.48 -10.75 -11.49
N THR A 528 -12.83 -9.82 -12.40
CA THR A 528 -13.69 -8.67 -12.11
C THR A 528 -15.09 -9.12 -11.67
N GLN A 529 -15.71 -10.07 -12.38
CA GLN A 529 -17.04 -10.57 -12.05
C GLN A 529 -17.07 -11.28 -10.69
N ILE A 530 -16.08 -12.14 -10.43
CA ILE A 530 -15.96 -12.87 -9.16
C ILE A 530 -15.77 -11.89 -7.99
N TYR A 531 -14.78 -11.00 -8.10
CA TYR A 531 -14.49 -10.06 -7.01
C TYR A 531 -15.65 -9.10 -6.79
N SER A 532 -16.21 -8.50 -7.84
CA SER A 532 -17.26 -7.48 -7.71
C SER A 532 -18.49 -7.99 -7.00
N GLN A 533 -18.94 -9.22 -7.31
CA GLN A 533 -20.10 -9.79 -6.63
C GLN A 533 -19.81 -10.11 -5.16
N GLU A 534 -18.63 -10.62 -4.83
CA GLU A 534 -18.26 -10.90 -3.43
C GLU A 534 -18.08 -9.63 -2.60
N ALA A 535 -17.39 -8.63 -3.16
CA ALA A 535 -17.23 -7.31 -2.57
C ALA A 535 -18.58 -6.61 -2.35
N PHE A 536 -19.51 -6.72 -3.31
CA PHE A 536 -20.84 -6.14 -3.17
C PHE A 536 -21.68 -6.83 -2.09
N ASN A 537 -21.56 -8.15 -1.93
CA ASN A 537 -22.17 -8.87 -0.79
C ASN A 537 -21.60 -8.41 0.55
N HIS A 538 -20.29 -8.14 0.59
CA HIS A 538 -19.63 -7.60 1.78
C HIS A 538 -20.13 -6.18 2.11
N ILE A 539 -20.25 -5.32 1.09
CA ILE A 539 -20.86 -3.98 1.20
C ILE A 539 -22.28 -4.07 1.78
N GLU A 540 -23.13 -4.98 1.30
CA GLU A 540 -24.48 -5.16 1.87
C GLU A 540 -24.41 -5.54 3.36
N SER A 541 -23.53 -6.46 3.73
CA SER A 541 -23.36 -6.90 5.12
C SER A 541 -22.96 -5.74 6.03
N ILE A 542 -21.93 -4.98 5.64
CA ILE A 542 -21.46 -3.80 6.37
C ILE A 542 -22.57 -2.76 6.48
N ALA A 543 -23.24 -2.44 5.37
CA ALA A 543 -24.31 -1.44 5.36
C ALA A 543 -25.47 -1.84 6.27
N ARG A 544 -25.84 -3.12 6.29
CA ARG A 544 -26.90 -3.64 7.17
C ARG A 544 -26.52 -3.49 8.65
N GLU A 545 -25.30 -3.86 9.02
CA GLU A 545 -24.80 -3.67 10.39
C GLU A 545 -24.79 -2.18 10.77
N SER A 546 -24.24 -1.33 9.91
CA SER A 546 -24.18 0.10 10.16
C SER A 546 -25.56 0.73 10.32
N LEU A 547 -26.53 0.40 9.47
CA LEU A 547 -27.89 0.94 9.59
C LEU A 547 -28.55 0.57 10.92
N VAL A 548 -28.36 -0.66 11.41
CA VAL A 548 -28.92 -1.09 12.70
C VAL A 548 -28.32 -0.29 13.87
N THR A 549 -27.07 0.12 13.76
CA THR A 549 -26.44 1.01 14.74
C THR A 549 -26.89 2.46 14.58
N LEU A 550 -27.20 2.90 13.35
CA LEU A 550 -27.53 4.29 13.05
C LEU A 550 -28.99 4.65 13.30
N GLU A 551 -29.94 3.77 13.00
CA GLU A 551 -31.36 4.08 13.05
C GLU A 551 -32.15 3.05 13.86
N ASP A 552 -33.32 3.44 14.35
CA ASP A 552 -34.23 2.58 15.10
C ASP A 552 -35.67 2.65 14.55
N GLY A 553 -36.52 1.71 14.98
CA GLY A 553 -37.96 1.76 14.71
C GLY A 553 -38.33 1.75 13.23
N ASP A 554 -39.25 2.64 12.84
CA ASP A 554 -39.74 2.72 11.45
C ASP A 554 -38.73 3.34 10.48
N ASN A 555 -37.82 4.19 10.97
CA ASN A 555 -36.72 4.74 10.17
C ASN A 555 -35.78 3.61 9.73
N LEU A 556 -35.35 2.76 10.68
CA LEU A 556 -34.51 1.61 10.38
C LEU A 556 -35.14 0.69 9.33
N ARG A 557 -36.43 0.35 9.51
CA ARG A 557 -37.16 -0.49 8.54
C ARG A 557 -37.20 0.13 7.15
N THR A 558 -37.36 1.46 7.08
CA THR A 558 -37.33 2.21 5.83
C THR A 558 -35.96 2.15 5.17
N MET A 559 -34.89 2.43 5.92
CA MET A 559 -33.52 2.38 5.40
C MET A 559 -33.10 0.97 4.96
N LEU A 560 -33.49 -0.07 5.70
CA LEU A 560 -33.26 -1.46 5.30
C LEU A 560 -34.03 -1.86 4.03
N SER A 561 -35.22 -1.29 3.82
CA SER A 561 -35.98 -1.47 2.57
C SER A 561 -35.29 -0.79 1.39
N ILE A 562 -34.72 0.40 1.60
CA ILE A 562 -33.91 1.11 0.60
C ILE A 562 -32.64 0.31 0.28
N LEU A 563 -31.91 -0.17 1.29
CA LEU A 563 -30.74 -1.02 1.09
C LEU A 563 -31.09 -2.26 0.26
N LYS A 564 -32.24 -2.90 0.52
CA LYS A 564 -32.71 -4.04 -0.27
C LYS A 564 -32.99 -3.67 -1.74
N LYS A 565 -33.43 -2.44 -2.03
CA LYS A 565 -33.58 -1.97 -3.42
C LYS A 565 -32.23 -1.75 -4.08
N LEU A 566 -31.30 -1.10 -3.39
CA LEU A 566 -29.94 -0.83 -3.89
C LEU A 566 -29.13 -2.11 -4.15
N THR A 567 -29.42 -3.18 -3.41
CA THR A 567 -28.66 -4.45 -3.50
C THR A 567 -29.30 -5.47 -4.44
N ARG A 568 -30.48 -5.17 -5.01
CA ARG A 568 -31.21 -6.13 -5.85
C ARG A 568 -30.54 -6.28 -7.21
N HIS A 569 -30.06 -7.49 -7.50
CA HIS A 569 -29.52 -7.89 -8.81
C HIS A 569 -29.70 -9.40 -9.01
N THR A 570 -29.45 -9.89 -10.23
CA THR A 570 -29.40 -11.33 -10.51
C THR A 570 -27.96 -11.83 -10.25
N PRO A 571 -27.73 -12.69 -9.25
CA PRO A 571 -26.38 -13.15 -8.95
C PRO A 571 -25.83 -14.10 -10.01
N LEU A 572 -24.53 -13.98 -10.30
CA LEU A 572 -23.76 -14.89 -11.15
C LEU A 572 -23.43 -16.20 -10.40
N ASP A 573 -23.29 -17.30 -11.15
CA ASP A 573 -22.76 -18.57 -10.62
C ASP A 573 -21.24 -18.47 -10.42
N LEU A 574 -20.84 -18.02 -9.23
CA LEU A 574 -19.43 -17.88 -8.87
C LEU A 574 -18.70 -19.22 -8.76
N ILE A 575 -19.40 -20.34 -8.54
CA ILE A 575 -18.75 -21.65 -8.46
C ILE A 575 -18.21 -22.04 -9.83
N GLN A 576 -19.02 -21.86 -10.88
CA GLN A 576 -18.59 -22.14 -12.25
C GLN A 576 -17.47 -21.20 -12.67
N LYS A 577 -17.64 -19.88 -12.49
CA LYS A 577 -16.63 -18.88 -12.87
C LYS A 577 -15.28 -19.09 -12.20
N LYS A 578 -15.26 -19.49 -10.92
CA LYS A 578 -14.01 -19.82 -10.21
C LYS A 578 -13.31 -21.05 -10.77
N ARG A 579 -14.05 -22.04 -11.28
CA ARG A 579 -13.43 -23.21 -11.95
C ARG A 579 -12.78 -22.79 -13.27
N GLU A 580 -13.50 -22.02 -14.08
CA GLU A 580 -13.01 -21.48 -15.36
C GLU A 580 -11.75 -20.62 -15.17
N LEU A 581 -11.72 -19.77 -14.13
CA LEU A 581 -10.54 -18.98 -13.75
C LEU A 581 -9.37 -19.88 -13.32
N ALA A 582 -9.63 -20.88 -12.47
CA ALA A 582 -8.58 -21.76 -11.94
C ALA A 582 -7.91 -22.63 -13.02
N GLU A 583 -8.64 -23.02 -14.07
CA GLU A 583 -8.10 -23.84 -15.15
C GLU A 583 -6.86 -23.21 -15.78
N LYS A 584 -6.91 -21.91 -16.08
CA LYS A 584 -5.78 -21.21 -16.72
C LYS A 584 -4.60 -21.02 -15.77
N ILE A 585 -4.87 -20.74 -14.49
CA ILE A 585 -3.83 -20.62 -13.45
C ILE A 585 -3.10 -21.95 -13.25
N ILE A 586 -3.85 -23.07 -13.26
CA ILE A 586 -3.30 -24.42 -13.12
C ILE A 586 -2.49 -24.81 -14.37
N GLU A 587 -2.99 -24.48 -15.57
CA GLU A 587 -2.29 -24.75 -16.82
C GLU A 587 -0.94 -24.01 -16.89
N GLU A 588 -0.93 -22.73 -16.54
CA GLU A 588 0.25 -21.84 -16.66
C GLU A 588 1.16 -21.89 -15.42
N GLU A 589 0.69 -22.51 -14.34
CA GLU A 589 1.39 -22.67 -13.05
C GLU A 589 1.81 -21.34 -12.39
N LYS A 590 1.06 -20.27 -12.64
CA LYS A 590 1.33 -18.91 -12.14
C LYS A 590 0.09 -18.02 -12.24
N TYR A 591 0.16 -16.86 -11.60
CA TYR A 591 -0.80 -15.78 -11.83
C TYR A 591 -0.76 -15.32 -13.29
N VAL A 592 -1.93 -15.24 -13.92
CA VAL A 592 -2.10 -14.91 -15.33
C VAL A 592 -3.30 -13.99 -15.51
N LEU A 593 -3.19 -13.12 -16.53
CA LEU A 593 -4.11 -12.03 -16.82
C LEU A 593 -4.76 -12.21 -18.19
#